data_AF-A0A7Y8ML67-F1
#
_entry.id   AF-A0A7Y8ML67-F1
#
_cell.length_a   1.000
_cell.length_b   1.000
_cell.length_c   1.000
_cell.angle_alpha   90.00
_cell.angle_beta   90.00
_cell.angle_gamma   90.00
#
_symmetry.space_group_name_H-M   'P 1'
#
loop_
_entity.id
_entity.type
_entity.pdbx_description
1 polymer ?
#
loop_
_entity_poly.entity_id
_entity_poly.type
_entity_poly.pdbx_seq_one_letter_code
_entity_poly.pdbx_strand_id
1 'polypeptide(L)' 'ERLELFAEELRLAQEALNEITGEFTADDLLGRIFSQFCIGK' A
#
# COMPACT_ATOMS: atom_id res chain seq x y z
N GLU A 1 -17.33 3.44 15.47
CA GLU A 1 -17.74 2.06 15.75
C GLU A 1 -17.67 1.14 14.53
N ARG A 2 -18.69 1.01 13.66
CA ARG A 2 -18.63 0.02 12.54
C ARG A 2 -17.49 0.25 11.55
N LEU A 3 -17.23 1.50 11.18
CA LEU A 3 -16.16 1.83 10.23
C LEU A 3 -14.75 1.50 10.75
N GLU A 4 -14.55 1.60 12.07
CA GLU A 4 -13.26 1.24 12.70
C GLU A 4 -13.03 -0.27 12.64
N LEU A 5 -14.07 -1.07 12.91
CA LEU A 5 -14.00 -2.53 12.75
C LEU A 5 -13.71 -2.91 11.30
N PHE A 6 -14.41 -2.30 10.33
CA PHE A 6 -14.13 -2.53 8.91
C PHE A 6 -12.71 -2.14 8.51
N ALA A 7 -12.18 -1.04 9.04
CA ALA A 7 -10.80 -0.62 8.77
C ALA A 7 -9.79 -1.66 9.28
N GLU A 8 -10.03 -2.23 10.46
CA GLU A 8 -9.15 -3.26 11.02
C GLU A 8 -9.19 -4.56 10.22
N GLU A 9 -10.38 -5.02 9.81
CA GLU A 9 -10.51 -6.20 8.94
C GLU A 9 -9.79 -6.01 7.60
N LEU A 10 -9.87 -4.81 7.01
CA LEU A 10 -9.13 -4.50 5.78
C LEU A 10 -7.62 -4.47 6.01
N ARG A 11 -7.15 -4.00 7.17
CA ARG A 11 -5.74 -4.02 7.54
C ARG A 11 -5.21 -5.45 7.62
N LEU A 12 -5.93 -6.33 8.32
CA LEU A 12 -5.57 -7.75 8.43
C LEU A 12 -5.57 -8.47 7.08
N ALA A 13 -6.57 -8.20 6.24
CA ALA A 13 -6.62 -8.75 4.89
C ALA A 13 -5.41 -8.31 4.04
N GLN A 14 -5.00 -7.05 4.17
CA GLN A 14 -3.83 -6.52 3.48
C GLN A 14 -2.51 -7.15 3.98
N GLU A 15 -2.37 -7.41 5.29
CA GLU A 15 -1.21 -8.13 5.84
C GLU A 15 -1.12 -9.56 5.29
N ALA A 16 -2.23 -10.30 5.27
CA ALA A 16 -2.27 -11.66 4.72
C ALA A 16 -1.91 -11.70 3.22
N LEU A 17 -2.31 -10.68 2.45
CA LEU A 17 -1.92 -10.57 1.03
C LEU A 17 -0.43 -10.27 0.88
N ASN A 18 0.17 -9.46 1.76
CA ASN A 18 1.60 -9.17 1.74
C ASN A 18 2.46 -10.42 2.02
N GLU A 19 1.99 -11.37 2.84
CA GLU A 19 2.70 -12.64 3.08
C GLU A 19 2.91 -13.44 1.78
N ILE A 20 1.99 -13.31 0.82
CA ILE A 20 2.03 -14.02 -0.46
C ILE A 20 2.73 -13.19 -1.55
N THR A 21 2.45 -11.89 -1.58
CA THR A 21 2.87 -11.01 -2.69
C THR A 21 4.16 -10.23 -2.42
N GLY A 22 4.65 -10.26 -1.18
CA GLY A 22 5.69 -9.37 -0.69
C GLY A 22 5.10 -8.06 -0.15
N GLU A 23 5.91 -7.35 0.64
CA GLU A 23 5.50 -6.07 1.23
C GLU A 23 5.45 -4.96 0.16
N PHE A 24 4.36 -4.18 0.15
CA PHE A 24 4.26 -2.95 -0.65
C PHE A 24 4.32 -1.74 0.27
N THR A 25 5.39 -0.97 0.15
CA THR A 25 5.70 0.14 1.05
C THR A 25 5.24 1.49 0.47
N ALA A 26 5.25 2.53 1.31
CA ALA A 26 5.03 3.89 0.85
C ALA A 26 6.10 4.32 -0.18
N ASP A 27 7.35 3.84 -0.04
CA ASP A 27 8.42 4.16 -0.98
C ASP A 27 8.19 3.52 -2.36
N ASP A 28 7.65 2.31 -2.42
CA ASP A 28 7.26 1.66 -3.68
C ASP A 28 6.16 2.46 -4.41
N LEU A 29 5.19 2.98 -3.65
CA LEU A 29 4.14 3.85 -4.17
C LEU A 29 4.71 5.16 -4.70
N LEU A 30 5.56 5.83 -3.91
CA LEU A 30 6.19 7.08 -4.31
C LEU A 30 7.08 6.86 -5.54
N GLY A 31 7.84 5.76 -5.58
CA GLY A 31 8.62 5.35 -6.74
C GLY A 31 7.76 5.18 -7.99
N ARG A 32 6.61 4.52 -7.90
CA ARG A 32 5.67 4.40 -9.03
C ARG A 32 5.11 5.76 -9.48
N ILE A 33 4.64 6.58 -8.55
CA ILE A 33 4.12 7.92 -8.86
C ILE A 33 5.19 8.74 -9.58
N PHE A 34 6.40 8.79 -9.03
CA PHE A 34 7.46 9.65 -9.54
C PHE A 34 8.21 9.08 -10.75
N SER A 35 8.16 7.76 -10.99
CA SER A 35 8.75 7.14 -12.20
C SER A 35 8.16 7.65 -13.52
N GLN A 36 6.95 8.22 -13.47
CA GLN A 36 6.29 8.82 -14.64
C GLN A 36 6.69 10.28 -14.88
N PHE A 37 7.41 10.90 -13.94
CA PHE A 37 7.92 12.25 -14.09
C PHE A 37 9.26 12.16 -14.83
N CYS A 38 9.39 12.93 -15.92
CA CYS A 38 10.63 13.00 -16.67
C CYS A 38 11.79 13.40 -15.72
N ILE A 39 12.95 12.77 -15.86
CA ILE A 39 14.15 13.08 -15.08
C ILE A 39 14.43 14.58 -15.20
N GLY A 40 14.31 15.32 -14.09
CA GLY A 40 14.56 16.76 -14.02
C GLY A 40 13.34 17.66 -13.79
N LYS A 41 12.17 17.13 -13.37
CA LYS A 41 11.10 17.93 -12.78
C LYS A 41 11.31 18.16 -11.29
#